data_AF-B6TF28-F1
#
_entry.id   AF-B6TF28-F1
#
_cell.length_a   1.000
_cell.length_b   1.000
_cell.length_c   1.000
_cell.angle_alpha   90.00
_cell.angle_beta   90.00
_cell.angle_gamma   90.00
#
_symmetry.space_group_name_H-M   'P 1'
#
loop_
_entity.id
_entity.type
_entity.pdbx_description
1 polymer ?
#
loop_
_entity_poly.entity_id
_entity_poly.type
_entity_poly.pdbx_seq_one_letter_code
_entity_poly.pdbx_strand_id
1 'polypeptide(L)'
;MRSSEAMELLGFHPYSRPSPSEVKAAYRRMVMESHPDRVPTHLKSQAESKFKEIAEAYSCLKDGRRSGSRMEVHVMRSGVPTSHGRSNRTLVKAPFLLITFAAVSFGAFSASRAYQRQKELCSSQNPFLP
;
A
#
# COMPACT_ATOMS: atom_id res chain seq x y z
N MET A 1 8.15 -13.38 -24.48
CA MET A 1 7.34 -12.91 -25.63
C MET A 1 8.08 -11.89 -26.51
N ARG A 2 7.80 -11.79 -27.82
CA ARG A 2 8.33 -10.69 -28.68
C ARG A 2 7.49 -9.41 -28.53
N SER A 3 8.09 -8.24 -28.79
CA SER A 3 7.39 -6.95 -28.70
C SER A 3 6.19 -6.84 -29.66
N SER A 4 6.28 -7.42 -30.85
CA SER A 4 5.20 -7.43 -31.85
C SER A 4 4.00 -8.27 -31.39
N GLU A 5 4.28 -9.45 -30.83
CA GLU A 5 3.26 -10.35 -30.25
C GLU A 5 2.58 -9.69 -29.04
N ALA A 6 3.37 -9.01 -28.19
CA ALA A 6 2.84 -8.25 -27.05
C ALA A 6 1.92 -7.08 -27.47
N MET A 7 2.21 -6.43 -28.60
CA MET A 7 1.34 -5.38 -29.16
C MET A 7 0.01 -5.95 -29.64
N GLU A 8 0.06 -7.08 -30.35
CA GLU A 8 -1.13 -7.77 -30.87
C GLU A 8 -2.06 -8.23 -29.72
N LEU A 9 -1.50 -8.77 -28.64
CA LEU A 9 -2.27 -9.17 -27.45
C LEU A 9 -3.00 -8.00 -26.76
N LEU A 10 -2.47 -6.78 -26.85
CA LEU A 10 -3.11 -5.57 -26.33
C LEU A 10 -4.07 -4.92 -27.35
N GLY A 11 -4.23 -5.51 -28.54
CA GLY A 11 -5.09 -5.01 -29.61
C GLY A 11 -4.47 -3.89 -30.44
N PHE A 12 -3.14 -3.80 -30.47
CA PHE A 12 -2.41 -2.85 -31.32
C PHE A 12 -1.81 -3.55 -32.53
N HIS A 13 -1.54 -2.77 -33.58
CA HIS A 13 -0.85 -3.30 -34.77
C HIS A 13 0.62 -3.61 -34.42
N PRO A 14 1.22 -4.71 -34.95
CA PRO A 14 2.58 -5.16 -34.60
C PRO A 14 3.70 -4.12 -34.82
N TYR A 15 3.47 -3.18 -35.74
CA TYR A 15 4.41 -2.12 -36.10
C TYR A 15 3.98 -0.73 -35.61
N SER A 16 2.87 -0.64 -34.89
CA SER A 16 2.42 0.63 -34.32
C SER A 16 3.26 1.01 -33.09
N ARG A 17 3.42 2.32 -32.87
CA ARG A 17 4.14 2.86 -31.70
C ARG A 17 3.16 3.62 -30.81
N PRO A 18 2.33 2.91 -30.02
CA PRO A 18 1.40 3.56 -29.10
C PRO A 18 2.14 4.31 -27.99
N SER A 19 1.53 5.39 -27.51
CA SER A 19 2.01 6.13 -26.35
C SER A 19 1.94 5.25 -25.08
N PRO A 20 2.81 5.44 -24.08
CA PRO A 20 2.69 4.72 -22.80
C PRO A 20 1.32 4.90 -22.14
N SER A 21 0.62 6.02 -22.37
CA SER A 21 -0.74 6.23 -21.88
C SER A 21 -1.76 5.30 -22.56
N GLU A 22 -1.62 5.07 -23.86
CA GLU A 22 -2.48 4.21 -24.67
C GLU A 22 -2.26 2.74 -24.32
N VAL A 23 -0.99 2.32 -24.20
CA VAL A 23 -0.63 0.97 -23.74
C VAL A 23 -1.24 0.68 -22.37
N LYS A 24 -1.14 1.63 -21.43
CA LYS A 24 -1.76 1.51 -20.10
C LYS A 24 -3.28 1.48 -20.18
N ALA A 25 -3.90 2.21 -21.11
CA ALA A 25 -5.35 2.21 -21.29
C ALA A 25 -5.85 0.87 -21.88
N ALA A 26 -5.17 0.35 -22.89
CA ALA A 26 -5.47 -0.95 -23.48
C ALA A 26 -5.31 -2.09 -22.46
N TYR A 27 -4.21 -2.09 -21.70
CA TYR A 27 -4.00 -3.06 -20.61
C TYR A 27 -5.17 -3.08 -19.61
N ARG A 28 -5.63 -1.91 -19.16
CA ARG A 28 -6.77 -1.84 -18.22
C ARG A 28 -8.05 -2.42 -18.81
N ARG A 29 -8.33 -2.19 -20.09
CA ARG A 29 -9.52 -2.74 -20.77
C ARG A 29 -9.44 -4.27 -20.83
N MET A 30 -8.32 -4.80 -21.32
CA MET A 30 -8.11 -6.24 -21.47
C MET A 30 -8.14 -6.98 -20.12
N VAL A 31 -7.56 -6.41 -19.07
CA VAL A 31 -7.61 -6.96 -17.70
C VAL A 31 -9.05 -7.00 -17.17
N MET A 32 -9.85 -5.97 -17.43
CA MET A 32 -11.25 -5.98 -17.02
C MET A 32 -12.07 -7.01 -17.77
N GLU A 33 -11.79 -7.23 -19.06
CA GLU A 33 -12.47 -8.26 -19.86
C GLU A 33 -12.09 -9.69 -19.42
N SER A 34 -10.83 -9.91 -19.02
CA SER A 34 -10.30 -11.21 -18.59
C SER A 34 -10.38 -11.46 -17.09
N HIS A 35 -11.07 -10.61 -16.32
CA HIS A 35 -11.13 -10.77 -14.86
C HIS A 35 -11.98 -11.99 -14.47
N PRO A 36 -11.47 -12.92 -13.62
CA PRO A 36 -12.18 -14.15 -13.25
C PRO A 36 -13.52 -13.92 -12.53
N ASP A 37 -13.73 -12.74 -11.96
CA ASP A 37 -15.01 -12.34 -11.33
C ASP A 37 -16.09 -11.98 -12.34
N ARG A 38 -15.74 -11.63 -13.58
CA ARG A 38 -16.70 -11.20 -14.62
C ARG A 38 -17.07 -12.30 -15.60
N VAL A 39 -16.24 -13.35 -15.67
CA VAL A 39 -16.51 -14.52 -16.52
C VAL A 39 -17.25 -15.62 -15.76
N PRO A 40 -18.12 -16.38 -16.45
CA PRO A 40 -18.80 -17.53 -15.86
C PRO A 40 -17.80 -18.62 -15.45
N THR A 41 -18.19 -19.46 -14.50
CA THR A 41 -17.33 -20.47 -13.84
C THR A 41 -16.60 -21.41 -14.79
N HIS A 42 -17.19 -21.74 -15.94
CA HIS A 42 -16.60 -22.63 -16.93
C HIS A 42 -15.46 -21.99 -17.75
N LEU A 43 -15.38 -20.65 -17.82
CA LEU A 43 -14.34 -19.93 -18.57
C LEU A 43 -13.22 -19.39 -17.68
N LYS A 44 -13.26 -19.64 -16.37
CA LYS A 44 -12.27 -19.11 -15.41
C LYS A 44 -10.83 -19.48 -15.77
N SER A 45 -10.59 -20.74 -16.16
CA SER A 45 -9.26 -21.20 -16.55
C SER A 45 -8.74 -20.47 -17.80
N GLN A 46 -9.61 -20.27 -18.80
CA GLN A 46 -9.24 -19.52 -20.02
C GLN A 46 -8.98 -18.04 -19.71
N ALA A 47 -9.80 -17.43 -18.85
CA ALA A 47 -9.63 -16.06 -18.42
C ALA A 47 -8.32 -15.86 -17.64
N GLU A 48 -7.94 -16.82 -16.79
CA GLU A 48 -6.66 -16.80 -16.08
C GLU A 48 -5.46 -16.89 -17.05
N SER A 49 -5.53 -17.77 -18.06
CA SER A 49 -4.48 -17.85 -19.10
C SER A 49 -4.33 -16.53 -19.85
N LYS A 50 -5.44 -15.97 -20.32
CA LYS A 50 -5.45 -14.67 -21.01
C LYS A 50 -4.92 -13.55 -20.12
N PHE A 51 -5.32 -13.51 -18.85
CA PHE A 51 -4.86 -12.51 -17.90
C PHE A 51 -3.33 -12.57 -17.71
N LYS A 52 -2.75 -13.78 -17.63
CA LYS A 52 -1.29 -13.98 -17.56
C LYS A 52 -0.58 -13.49 -18.83
N GLU A 53 -1.11 -13.83 -20.00
CA GLU A 53 -0.56 -13.39 -21.30
C GLU A 53 -0.59 -11.85 -21.44
N ILE A 54 -1.70 -11.21 -21.08
CA ILE A 54 -1.87 -9.74 -21.10
C ILE A 54 -0.88 -9.07 -20.11
N ALA A 55 -0.67 -9.67 -18.93
CA ALA A 55 0.27 -9.16 -17.93
C ALA A 55 1.74 -9.28 -18.38
N GLU A 56 2.11 -10.39 -19.03
CA GLU A 56 3.43 -10.55 -19.66
C GLU A 56 3.62 -9.51 -20.76
N ALA A 57 2.63 -9.30 -21.63
CA ALA A 57 2.68 -8.34 -22.73
C ALA A 57 2.96 -6.92 -22.26
N TYR A 58 2.20 -6.48 -21.26
CA TYR A 58 2.38 -5.16 -20.69
C TYR A 58 3.77 -4.99 -20.05
N SER A 59 4.27 -6.01 -19.37
CA SER A 59 5.59 -5.99 -18.74
C SER A 59 6.70 -5.88 -19.80
N CYS A 60 6.64 -6.69 -20.87
CA CYS A 60 7.58 -6.61 -21.98
C CYS A 60 7.59 -5.22 -22.65
N LEU A 61 6.43 -4.61 -22.91
CA LEU A 61 6.35 -3.29 -23.54
C LEU A 61 6.80 -2.16 -22.61
N LYS A 62 6.57 -2.30 -21.30
CA LYS A 62 7.02 -1.35 -20.29
C LYS A 62 8.54 -1.37 -20.13
N ASP A 63 9.15 -2.55 -20.18
CA ASP A 63 10.58 -2.74 -20.00
C ASP A 63 11.37 -2.43 -21.28
N GLY A 64 10.82 -2.71 -22.47
CA GLY A 64 11.44 -2.31 -23.75
C GLY A 64 11.62 -0.79 -23.89
N ARG A 65 10.84 0.02 -23.15
CA ARG A 65 11.01 1.48 -23.07
C ARG A 65 12.07 1.91 -22.05
N ARG A 66 12.50 1.01 -21.17
CA ARG A 66 13.56 1.18 -20.18
C ARG A 66 14.77 0.37 -20.65
N SER A 67 15.50 0.88 -21.63
CA SER A 67 16.78 0.29 -22.08
C SER A 67 17.89 0.44 -21.02
N GLY A 68 17.68 -0.11 -19.83
CA GLY A 68 18.57 -0.10 -18.68
C GLY A 68 18.10 -1.14 -17.68
N SER A 69 18.69 -2.33 -17.79
CA SER A 69 18.50 -3.52 -16.96
C SER A 69 18.02 -3.24 -15.53
N ARG A 70 16.82 -3.70 -15.19
CA ARG A 70 16.53 -4.22 -13.85
C ARG A 70 15.32 -5.16 -13.90
N MET A 71 15.60 -6.46 -13.80
CA MET A 71 14.62 -7.49 -13.50
C MET A 71 14.04 -7.20 -12.11
N GLU A 72 12.86 -6.58 -12.05
CA GLU A 72 12.09 -6.45 -10.83
C GLU A 72 10.82 -7.28 -11.00
N VAL A 73 10.87 -8.51 -10.46
CA VAL A 73 9.70 -9.38 -10.33
C VAL A 73 8.74 -8.70 -9.35
N HIS A 74 7.85 -7.86 -9.88
CA HIS A 74 6.84 -7.17 -9.08
C HIS A 74 5.70 -8.14 -8.77
N VAL A 75 5.87 -8.97 -7.75
CA VAL A 75 4.77 -9.77 -7.17
C VAL A 75 3.74 -8.80 -6.58
N MET A 76 2.67 -8.51 -7.32
CA MET A 76 1.53 -7.74 -6.78
C MET A 76 0.80 -8.59 -5.73
N ARG A 77 1.16 -8.41 -4.46
CA ARG A 77 0.26 -8.67 -3.34
C ARG A 77 -0.81 -7.58 -3.38
N SER A 78 -2.09 -7.96 -3.51
CA SER A 78 -3.20 -7.08 -3.83
C SER A 78 -3.33 -5.86 -2.89
N GLY A 79 -3.49 -4.68 -3.48
CA GLY A 79 -3.95 -3.48 -2.82
C GLY A 79 -4.44 -2.46 -3.85
N VAL A 80 -5.67 -1.99 -3.70
CA VAL A 80 -6.32 -1.00 -4.58
C VAL A 80 -5.46 0.27 -4.69
N PRO A 81 -5.18 0.80 -5.90
CA PRO A 81 -4.46 2.06 -6.01
C PRO A 81 -5.37 3.21 -5.60
N THR A 82 -5.15 3.74 -4.41
CA THR A 82 -5.76 5.00 -3.98
C THR A 82 -5.18 6.16 -4.79
N SER A 83 -6.02 7.08 -5.25
CA SER A 83 -5.62 8.20 -6.09
C SER A 83 -4.65 9.11 -5.33
N HIS A 84 -3.54 9.50 -5.98
CA HIS A 84 -2.62 10.50 -5.45
C HIS A 84 -3.28 11.90 -5.44
N GLY A 85 -4.06 12.18 -4.40
CA GLY A 85 -4.35 13.53 -3.95
C GLY A 85 -3.17 14.06 -3.13
N ARG A 86 -2.73 15.29 -3.38
CA ARG A 86 -1.65 15.97 -2.65
C ARG A 86 -2.05 16.11 -1.17
N SER A 87 -1.73 15.10 -0.38
CA SER A 87 -2.16 14.98 1.01
C SER A 87 -1.22 15.77 1.93
N ASN A 88 -1.74 16.80 2.59
CA ASN A 88 -1.05 17.55 3.63
C ASN A 88 -0.93 16.67 4.89
N ARG A 89 0.05 15.75 4.88
CA ARG A 89 0.31 14.71 5.90
C ARG A 89 0.48 15.28 7.32
N THR A 90 0.81 16.55 7.44
CA THR A 90 0.97 17.29 8.69
C THR A 90 -0.36 17.54 9.40
N LEU A 91 -1.45 17.77 8.64
CA LEU A 91 -2.74 18.20 9.19
C LEU A 91 -3.52 17.02 9.81
N VAL A 92 -3.24 15.78 9.38
CA VAL A 92 -3.89 14.56 9.89
C VAL A 92 -3.15 13.95 11.10
N LYS A 93 -1.84 14.20 11.26
CA LYS A 93 -1.04 13.62 12.35
C LYS A 93 -0.97 14.49 13.62
N ALA A 94 -1.30 15.77 13.52
CA ALA A 94 -1.27 16.71 14.66
C ALA A 94 -2.15 16.30 15.87
N PRO A 95 -3.40 15.78 15.72
CA PRO A 95 -4.23 15.48 16.89
C PRO A 95 -3.71 14.31 17.73
N PHE A 96 -3.07 13.32 17.11
CA PHE A 96 -2.57 12.14 17.82
C PHE A 96 -1.32 12.43 18.65
N LEU A 97 -0.44 13.33 18.21
CA LEU A 97 0.74 13.73 18.99
C LEU A 97 0.35 14.52 20.25
N LEU A 98 -0.63 15.41 20.16
CA LEU A 98 -1.12 16.19 21.31
C LEU A 98 -1.72 15.29 22.40
N ILE A 99 -2.49 14.26 22.01
CA ILE A 99 -3.08 13.30 22.95
C ILE A 99 -2.00 12.47 23.65
N THR A 100 -0.98 12.01 22.93
CA THR A 100 0.13 11.25 23.54
C THR A 100 0.94 12.08 24.53
N PHE A 101 1.19 13.36 24.23
CA PHE A 101 1.96 14.24 25.10
C PHE A 101 1.17 14.63 26.36
N ALA A 102 -0.15 14.83 26.24
CA ALA A 102 -1.03 15.16 27.37
C ALA A 102 -1.17 14.01 28.37
N ALA A 103 -1.26 12.76 27.91
CA ALA A 103 -1.38 11.59 28.79
C ALA A 103 -0.13 11.38 29.66
N VAL A 104 1.07 11.58 29.10
CA VAL A 104 2.34 11.42 29.83
C VAL A 104 2.54 12.51 30.88
N SER A 105 2.03 13.72 30.64
CA SER A 105 2.28 14.88 31.52
C SER A 105 1.24 15.05 32.64
N PHE A 106 -0.04 14.72 32.42
CA PHE A 106 -1.08 14.98 33.42
C PHE A 106 -1.32 13.83 34.42
N GLY A 107 -0.94 12.58 34.08
CA GLY A 107 -1.16 11.42 34.94
C GLY A 107 -0.25 11.32 36.17
N ALA A 108 0.92 11.99 36.17
CA ALA A 108 1.93 11.83 37.23
C ALA A 108 1.84 12.86 38.38
N PHE A 109 1.14 13.99 38.18
CA PHE A 109 1.18 15.10 39.13
C PHE A 109 0.24 14.92 40.34
N SER A 110 -0.89 14.22 40.19
CA SER A 110 -1.87 14.04 41.29
C SER A 110 -1.52 12.90 42.25
N ALA A 111 -0.96 11.80 41.76
CA ALA A 111 -0.60 10.63 42.58
C ALA A 111 0.56 10.91 43.53
N SER A 112 1.58 11.66 43.06
CA SER A 112 2.76 12.01 43.86
C SER A 112 2.41 12.89 45.06
N ARG A 113 1.43 13.80 44.93
CA ARG A 113 0.99 14.68 46.02
C ARG A 113 0.17 13.95 47.09
N ALA A 114 -0.55 12.89 46.72
CA ALA A 114 -1.30 12.05 47.65
C ALA A 114 -0.36 11.15 48.50
N TYR A 115 0.66 10.56 47.86
CA TYR A 115 1.67 9.75 48.55
C TYR A 115 2.47 10.57 49.57
N GLN A 116 2.89 11.80 49.22
CA GLN A 116 3.62 12.67 50.13
C GLN A 116 2.80 13.00 51.39
N ARG A 117 1.49 13.26 51.26
CA ARG A 117 0.61 13.51 52.42
C ARG A 117 0.43 12.28 53.30
N GLN A 118 0.32 11.08 52.72
CA GLN A 118 0.26 9.85 53.52
C GLN A 118 1.56 9.61 54.28
N LYS A 119 2.71 9.93 53.68
CA LYS A 119 4.01 9.77 54.34
C LYS A 119 4.19 10.72 55.54
N GLU A 120 3.65 11.94 55.49
CA GLU A 120 3.70 12.85 56.65
C GLU A 120 2.71 12.49 57.76
N LEU A 121 1.51 11.98 57.42
CA LEU A 121 0.52 11.53 58.41
C LEU A 121 0.92 10.22 59.10
N CYS A 122 1.66 9.36 58.40
CA CYS A 122 2.22 8.13 58.94
C CYS A 122 3.73 8.24 59.10
N SER A 123 4.22 9.28 59.78
CA SER A 123 5.56 9.24 60.37
C SER A 123 5.52 8.36 61.62
N SER A 124 5.41 7.05 61.43
CA SER A 124 5.50 6.08 62.51
C SER A 124 6.95 6.05 62.99
N GLN A 125 7.27 6.89 63.97
CA GLN A 125 8.47 6.81 64.78
C GLN A 125 8.49 5.40 65.41
N ASN A 126 9.34 4.50 64.90
CA ASN A 126 9.46 3.13 65.38
C ASN A 126 10.51 3.09 66.50
N PRO A 127 10.13 2.93 67.79
CA PRO A 127 11.08 2.93 68.90
C PRO A 127 11.86 1.61 69.06
N PHE A 128 11.78 0.69 68.09
CA PHE A 128 12.37 -0.65 68.16
C PHE A 128 13.19 -1.06 66.92
N LEU A 129 13.52 -0.13 66.02
CA LEU A 129 14.73 -0.31 65.21
C LEU A 129 15.91 0.17 66.07
N PRO A 130 17.01 -0.60 66.18
CA PRO A 130 18.19 -0.21 66.97
C PRO A 130 18.88 1.04 66.40
#